data_AF-A0AAD5MN28-F1
#
_entry.id   AF-A0AAD5MN28-F1
#
_cell.length_a   1.000
_cell.length_b   1.000
_cell.length_c   1.000
_cell.angle_alpha   90.00
_cell.angle_beta   90.00
_cell.angle_gamma   90.00
#
_symmetry.space_group_name_H-M   'P 1'
#
loop_
_entity.id
_entity.type
_entity.pdbx_description
1 polymer ?
#
loop_
_entity_poly.entity_id
_entity_poly.type
_entity_poly.pdbx_seq_one_letter_code
_entity_poly.pdbx_strand_id
1 'polypeptide(L)'
;MKSLWLLYSFIIIALLCYVSYVFFNNANTKPHSNSAEEFIDIHHDNDAVGDWAFGDVFDTCPFELPDPWDLSILKYVDVKYGFLKDCTPNITLHPITELKNAAVVVKEDHKGFSCEARCINYVDDKNYEATDWKSIEKNQFNCDFVETNCKSNTTTNRFIHTQISEQTSSTKTNLTFLENPDVHLIVIDSVASSQIIRALPRTINFLLHGMDAIEFRKFNKVGSNSRPNAFVTLLGKTTEDVVRTQMNLPTIKADFSYKQLCRQYLDDYPYIPLEYMKAGYKTFGGEDYVASVLNYPDCYGMKQKQFNHIYSSTIRLFSSLVITGLDLEA
;
A
#
# COMPACT_ATOMS: atom_id res chain seq x y z
N MET A 1 23.71 19.75 -42.76
CA MET A 1 23.40 18.65 -41.81
C MET A 1 23.91 18.88 -40.39
N LYS A 2 25.16 19.34 -40.16
CA LYS A 2 25.68 19.57 -38.79
C LYS A 2 24.98 20.68 -37.99
N SER A 3 24.51 21.74 -38.67
CA SER A 3 23.79 22.86 -38.04
C SER A 3 22.40 22.47 -37.50
N LEU A 4 21.74 21.50 -38.14
CA LEU A 4 20.40 21.05 -37.73
C LEU A 4 20.45 20.18 -36.45
N TRP A 5 21.54 19.41 -36.28
CA TRP A 5 21.79 18.61 -35.08
C TRP A 5 22.08 19.47 -33.86
N LEU A 6 22.84 20.56 -34.03
CA LEU A 6 23.10 21.54 -32.96
C LEU A 6 21.80 22.18 -32.47
N LEU A 7 20.92 22.60 -33.38
CA LEU A 7 19.60 23.15 -33.05
C LEU A 7 18.73 22.15 -32.28
N TYR A 8 18.71 20.88 -32.71
CA TYR A 8 17.99 19.82 -32.01
C TYR A 8 18.54 19.58 -30.60
N SER A 9 19.86 19.58 -30.42
CA SER A 9 20.48 19.43 -29.11
C SER A 9 20.12 20.58 -28.16
N PHE A 10 20.09 21.83 -28.65
CA PHE A 10 19.66 22.97 -27.83
C PHE A 10 18.19 22.91 -27.42
N ILE A 11 17.32 22.43 -28.32
CA ILE A 11 15.89 22.25 -28.01
C ILE A 11 15.70 21.17 -26.93
N ILE A 12 16.40 20.04 -27.03
CA ILE A 12 16.33 18.95 -26.05
C ILE A 12 16.85 19.42 -24.69
N ILE A 13 17.98 20.14 -24.66
CA ILE A 13 18.54 20.68 -23.41
C ILE A 13 17.57 21.70 -22.78
N ALA A 14 16.98 22.59 -23.58
CA ALA A 14 16.00 23.55 -23.08
C ALA A 14 14.74 22.87 -22.51
N LEU A 15 14.25 21.81 -23.16
CA LEU A 15 13.14 20.99 -22.68
C LEU A 15 13.48 20.29 -21.35
N LEU A 16 14.67 19.69 -21.24
CA LEU A 16 15.12 19.04 -20.01
C LEU A 16 15.27 20.05 -18.86
N CYS A 17 15.80 21.25 -19.13
CA CYS A 17 15.89 22.32 -18.15
C CYS A 17 14.50 22.83 -17.73
N TYR A 18 13.56 22.97 -18.66
CA TYR A 18 12.19 23.39 -18.36
C TYR A 18 11.44 22.35 -17.52
N VAL A 19 11.53 21.06 -17.88
CA VAL A 19 10.94 19.97 -17.11
C VAL A 19 11.53 19.91 -15.70
N SER A 20 12.85 20.06 -15.57
CA SER A 20 13.52 20.10 -14.26
C SER A 20 13.06 21.31 -13.43
N TYR A 21 12.96 22.49 -14.04
CA TYR A 21 12.47 23.71 -13.37
C TYR A 21 11.02 23.57 -12.89
N VAL A 22 10.13 22.98 -13.69
CA VAL A 22 8.74 22.71 -13.30
C VAL A 22 8.69 21.68 -12.17
N PHE A 23 9.49 20.62 -12.23
CA PHE A 23 9.55 19.60 -11.16
C PHE A 23 10.06 20.17 -9.83
N PHE A 24 11.15 20.96 -9.87
CA PHE A 24 11.73 21.56 -8.65
C PHE A 24 10.88 22.68 -8.05
N ASN A 25 10.09 23.40 -8.85
CA ASN A 25 9.16 24.40 -8.33
C ASN A 25 7.86 23.78 -7.80
N ASN A 26 7.36 22.71 -8.42
CA ASN A 26 6.21 21.97 -7.88
C ASN A 26 6.55 21.16 -6.63
N ALA A 27 7.83 20.78 -6.43
CA ALA A 27 8.28 20.16 -5.18
C ALA A 27 8.47 21.17 -4.03
N ASN A 28 8.48 22.48 -4.31
CA ASN A 28 8.66 23.55 -3.34
C ASN A 28 7.39 24.41 -3.12
N THR A 29 6.23 23.97 -3.62
CA THR A 29 4.97 24.56 -3.19
C THR A 29 4.75 24.20 -1.72
N LYS A 30 4.95 25.21 -0.87
CA LYS A 30 4.57 25.18 0.54
C LYS A 30 3.15 24.60 0.66
N PRO A 31 2.85 23.78 1.69
CA PRO A 31 1.47 23.42 1.96
C PRO A 31 0.66 24.70 2.05
N HIS A 32 -0.46 24.76 1.33
CA HIS A 32 -1.43 25.85 1.43
C HIS A 32 -1.70 26.09 2.92
N SER A 33 -1.21 27.22 3.45
CA SER A 33 -1.69 27.72 4.73
C SER A 33 -3.14 28.11 4.50
N ASN A 34 -4.07 27.31 4.97
CA ASN A 34 -5.44 27.76 5.12
C ASN A 34 -5.39 28.96 6.06
N SER A 35 -5.59 30.16 5.50
CA SER A 35 -6.00 31.32 6.25
C SER A 35 -7.21 30.91 7.06
N ALA A 36 -7.09 30.98 8.38
CA ALA A 36 -8.23 30.87 9.27
C ALA A 36 -9.20 31.99 8.88
N GLU A 37 -10.27 31.65 8.16
CA GLU A 37 -11.45 32.49 8.13
C GLU A 37 -12.03 32.46 9.53
N GLU A 38 -12.00 33.65 10.13
CA GLU A 38 -12.57 34.02 11.41
C GLU A 38 -14.05 33.60 11.44
N PHE A 39 -14.33 32.49 12.14
CA PHE A 39 -15.72 32.07 12.38
C PHE A 39 -16.34 33.05 13.37
N ILE A 40 -17.41 33.68 12.92
CA ILE A 40 -18.23 34.64 13.66
C ILE A 40 -18.71 34.00 14.97
N ASP A 41 -18.38 34.68 16.07
CA ASP A 41 -18.79 34.41 17.43
C ASP A 41 -20.32 34.50 17.55
N ILE A 42 -21.00 33.37 17.72
CA ILE A 42 -22.42 33.36 18.09
C ILE A 42 -22.47 33.25 19.61
N HIS A 43 -22.59 34.42 20.25
CA HIS A 43 -22.96 34.54 21.65
C HIS A 43 -24.26 33.76 21.92
N HIS A 44 -24.13 32.66 22.65
CA HIS A 44 -25.23 32.11 23.44
C HIS A 44 -24.96 32.44 24.91
N ASP A 45 -25.60 33.50 25.39
CA ASP A 45 -25.87 33.67 26.81
C ASP A 45 -26.63 32.45 27.31
N ASN A 46 -26.15 31.85 28.40
CA ASN A 46 -27.00 31.25 29.43
C ASN A 46 -26.24 31.15 30.76
N ASP A 47 -26.92 31.63 31.78
CA ASP A 47 -26.49 31.80 33.16
C ASP A 47 -26.08 30.50 33.88
N ALA A 48 -25.09 30.67 34.76
CA ALA A 48 -24.89 30.05 36.07
C ALA A 48 -25.21 28.56 36.27
N VAL A 49 -24.17 27.70 36.29
CA VAL A 49 -24.11 26.54 37.20
C VAL A 49 -22.65 26.21 37.55
N GLY A 50 -22.31 26.32 38.84
CA GLY A 50 -21.51 25.33 39.59
C GLY A 50 -20.02 25.17 39.25
N ASP A 51 -19.20 25.23 40.30
CA ASP A 51 -17.82 24.80 40.37
C ASP A 51 -17.75 23.26 40.18
N TRP A 52 -17.47 22.78 38.97
CA TRP A 52 -17.17 21.36 38.72
C TRP A 52 -15.68 21.23 38.48
N ALA A 53 -15.04 20.46 39.36
CA ALA A 53 -13.67 20.00 39.21
C ALA A 53 -13.38 19.61 37.75
N PHE A 54 -12.29 20.13 37.20
CA PHE A 54 -11.80 19.81 35.87
C PHE A 54 -11.66 18.28 35.73
N GLY A 55 -12.70 17.65 35.18
CA GLY A 55 -12.61 16.33 34.56
C GLY A 55 -11.58 16.42 33.45
N ASP A 56 -10.79 15.37 33.31
CA ASP A 56 -9.81 15.25 32.24
C ASP A 56 -10.50 15.55 30.89
N VAL A 57 -9.81 16.14 29.92
CA VAL A 57 -10.34 16.27 28.55
C VAL A 57 -10.66 14.89 27.95
N PHE A 58 -10.12 13.82 28.54
CA PHE A 58 -10.51 12.44 28.27
C PHE A 58 -11.80 11.98 28.98
N ASP A 59 -12.24 12.64 30.06
CA ASP A 59 -13.47 12.33 30.81
C ASP A 59 -14.72 12.90 30.11
N THR A 60 -14.62 14.08 29.50
CA THR A 60 -15.74 14.71 28.78
C THR A 60 -15.26 15.39 27.50
N CYS A 61 -15.09 14.61 26.44
CA CYS A 61 -15.11 15.15 25.08
C CYS A 61 -16.52 14.90 24.52
N PRO A 62 -17.39 15.94 24.41
CA PRO A 62 -18.67 15.82 23.73
C PRO A 62 -18.38 15.51 22.26
N PHE A 63 -18.36 14.22 21.95
CA PHE A 63 -18.19 13.73 20.60
C PHE A 63 -19.57 13.47 20.04
N GLU A 64 -20.07 14.44 19.29
CA GLU A 64 -21.20 14.21 18.42
C GLU A 64 -20.73 13.34 17.25
N LEU A 65 -21.47 12.25 17.02
CA LEU A 65 -21.15 11.38 15.91
C LEU A 65 -21.36 12.18 14.62
N PRO A 66 -20.34 12.26 13.75
CA PRO A 66 -20.53 12.92 12.47
C PRO A 66 -21.62 12.19 11.71
N ASP A 67 -22.67 12.91 11.31
CA ASP A 67 -23.72 12.34 10.45
C ASP A 67 -23.08 11.96 9.11
N PRO A 68 -23.00 10.65 8.77
CA PRO A 68 -22.45 10.25 7.49
C PRO A 68 -23.27 10.79 6.32
N TRP A 69 -24.50 11.23 6.52
CA TRP A 69 -25.40 11.74 5.49
C TRP A 69 -25.72 13.23 5.66
N ASP A 70 -24.84 13.99 6.32
CA ASP A 70 -25.01 15.43 6.51
C ASP A 70 -25.27 16.16 5.18
N LEU A 71 -26.23 17.09 5.20
CA LEU A 71 -26.69 17.83 4.02
C LEU A 71 -25.55 18.54 3.28
N SER A 72 -24.51 18.99 4.00
CA SER A 72 -23.33 19.63 3.41
C SER A 72 -22.50 18.68 2.55
N ILE A 73 -22.56 17.37 2.82
CA ILE A 73 -21.79 16.33 2.12
C ILE A 73 -22.63 15.70 0.99
N LEU A 74 -23.95 15.60 1.16
CA LEU A 74 -24.83 14.92 0.19
C LEU A 74 -24.64 15.41 -1.25
N LYS A 75 -24.40 16.71 -1.46
CA LYS A 75 -24.16 17.28 -2.79
C LYS A 75 -22.91 16.76 -3.50
N TYR A 76 -21.96 16.17 -2.77
CA TYR A 76 -20.74 15.55 -3.32
C TYR A 76 -20.86 14.03 -3.49
N VAL A 77 -21.95 13.41 -3.01
CA VAL A 77 -22.16 11.98 -3.13
C VAL A 77 -22.81 11.67 -4.48
N ASP A 78 -22.03 11.10 -5.39
CA ASP A 78 -22.54 10.62 -6.67
C ASP A 78 -22.61 9.08 -6.69
N VAL A 79 -23.83 8.56 -6.54
CA VAL A 79 -24.10 7.11 -6.59
C VAL A 79 -24.25 6.55 -8.00
N LYS A 80 -24.28 7.41 -9.04
CA LYS A 80 -24.48 7.01 -10.44
C LYS A 80 -23.38 6.08 -10.93
N TYR A 81 -22.16 6.26 -10.44
CA TYR A 81 -20.97 5.49 -10.84
C TYR A 81 -20.64 4.32 -9.90
N GLY A 82 -21.50 4.04 -8.90
CA GLY A 82 -21.18 3.20 -7.74
C GLY A 82 -20.73 1.77 -8.05
N PHE A 83 -21.07 1.23 -9.22
CA PHE A 83 -20.57 -0.07 -9.69
C PHE A 83 -20.48 -0.03 -11.22
N LEU A 84 -19.30 -0.29 -11.80
CA LEU A 84 -19.16 -0.60 -13.22
C LEU A 84 -19.92 -1.90 -13.50
N LYS A 85 -21.21 -1.80 -13.84
CA LYS A 85 -22.05 -2.96 -14.18
C LYS A 85 -21.59 -3.64 -15.48
N ASP A 86 -20.93 -2.87 -16.34
CA ASP A 86 -20.52 -3.28 -17.69
C ASP A 86 -18.99 -3.34 -17.83
N CYS A 87 -18.30 -3.86 -16.82
CA CYS A 87 -16.88 -4.19 -16.97
C CYS A 87 -16.77 -5.52 -17.74
N THR A 88 -16.59 -5.45 -19.06
CA THR A 88 -16.28 -6.63 -19.88
C THR A 88 -14.78 -6.93 -19.77
N PRO A 89 -14.38 -8.10 -19.24
CA PRO A 89 -12.97 -8.48 -19.18
C PRO A 89 -12.37 -8.48 -20.59
N ASN A 90 -11.18 -7.89 -20.72
CA ASN A 90 -10.47 -7.96 -21.99
C ASN A 90 -9.95 -9.39 -22.20
N ILE A 91 -10.62 -10.13 -23.08
CA ILE A 91 -10.31 -11.53 -23.39
C ILE A 91 -8.87 -11.75 -23.86
N THR A 92 -8.25 -10.73 -24.47
CA THR A 92 -6.87 -10.79 -24.97
C THR A 92 -5.82 -10.73 -23.86
N LEU A 93 -6.21 -10.31 -22.65
CA LEU A 93 -5.34 -10.27 -21.47
C LEU A 93 -5.42 -11.55 -20.63
N HIS A 94 -6.19 -12.57 -21.05
CA HIS A 94 -6.21 -13.83 -20.33
C HIS A 94 -4.89 -14.59 -20.49
N PRO A 95 -4.35 -15.15 -19.39
CA PRO A 95 -3.14 -15.96 -19.49
C PRO A 95 -3.40 -17.22 -20.31
N ILE A 96 -2.44 -17.60 -21.14
CA ILE A 96 -2.48 -18.83 -21.94
C ILE A 96 -1.98 -20.05 -21.16
N THR A 97 -1.46 -19.82 -19.96
CA THR A 97 -1.02 -20.84 -19.00
C THR A 97 -1.86 -20.78 -17.72
N GLU A 98 -1.83 -21.85 -16.94
CA GLU A 98 -2.41 -21.96 -15.61
C GLU A 98 -1.38 -22.55 -14.65
N LEU A 99 -1.39 -22.12 -13.39
CA LEU A 99 -0.59 -22.71 -12.32
C LEU A 99 -1.47 -23.61 -11.45
N LYS A 100 -1.16 -24.90 -11.36
CA LYS A 100 -1.87 -25.89 -10.55
C LYS A 100 -0.88 -26.73 -9.76
N ASN A 101 -0.97 -26.70 -8.43
CA ASN A 101 -0.08 -27.46 -7.53
C ASN A 101 1.40 -27.28 -7.88
N ALA A 102 1.85 -26.02 -7.98
CA ALA A 102 3.19 -25.63 -8.40
C ALA A 102 3.61 -26.07 -9.82
N ALA A 103 2.73 -26.66 -10.64
CA ALA A 103 3.02 -27.01 -12.04
C ALA A 103 2.34 -26.02 -13.00
N VAL A 104 3.08 -25.58 -14.02
CA VAL A 104 2.55 -24.71 -15.08
C VAL A 104 2.01 -25.58 -16.21
N VAL A 105 0.77 -25.33 -16.61
CA VAL A 105 0.08 -26.06 -17.69
C VAL A 105 -0.36 -25.07 -18.75
N VAL A 106 -0.14 -25.40 -20.03
CA VAL A 106 -0.66 -24.60 -21.16
C VAL A 106 -2.14 -24.95 -21.36
N LYS A 107 -2.99 -23.93 -21.52
CA LYS A 107 -4.41 -24.13 -21.78
C LYS A 107 -4.63 -24.83 -23.13
N GLU A 108 -5.71 -25.59 -23.24
CA GLU A 108 -5.94 -26.49 -24.39
C GLU A 108 -6.01 -25.76 -25.73
N ASP A 109 -6.56 -24.56 -25.74
CA ASP A 109 -6.68 -23.66 -26.88
C ASP A 109 -5.34 -23.02 -27.31
N HIS A 110 -4.28 -23.24 -26.53
CA HIS A 110 -2.95 -22.63 -26.74
C HIS A 110 -1.80 -23.64 -26.85
N LYS A 111 -2.09 -24.92 -27.16
CA LYS A 111 -1.07 -25.99 -27.29
C LYS A 111 0.06 -25.73 -28.31
N GLY A 112 -0.09 -24.73 -29.19
CA GLY A 112 0.95 -24.32 -30.14
C GLY A 112 2.08 -23.46 -29.56
N PHE A 113 2.01 -23.10 -28.27
CA PHE A 113 3.05 -22.34 -27.59
C PHE A 113 4.08 -23.26 -26.92
N SER A 114 5.36 -22.93 -27.10
CA SER A 114 6.46 -23.49 -26.31
C SER A 114 6.72 -22.59 -25.12
N CYS A 115 6.64 -23.14 -23.90
CA CYS A 115 6.70 -22.37 -22.68
C CYS A 115 7.85 -22.82 -21.76
N GLU A 116 8.48 -21.84 -21.14
CA GLU A 116 9.40 -21.97 -20.02
C GLU A 116 8.89 -21.15 -18.83
N ALA A 117 9.30 -21.51 -17.63
CA ALA A 117 8.94 -20.77 -16.42
C ALA A 117 10.12 -20.68 -15.45
N ARG A 118 10.03 -19.72 -14.53
CA ARG A 118 11.00 -19.49 -13.46
C ARG A 118 10.33 -18.93 -12.22
N CYS A 119 10.99 -19.08 -11.07
CA CYS A 119 10.57 -18.46 -9.83
C CYS A 119 11.09 -17.03 -9.71
N ILE A 120 10.27 -16.14 -9.14
CA ILE A 120 10.68 -14.81 -8.70
C ILE A 120 10.58 -14.78 -7.16
N ASN A 121 11.69 -14.47 -6.50
CA ASN A 121 11.78 -14.48 -5.04
C ASN A 121 12.26 -13.11 -4.53
N TYR A 122 11.52 -12.50 -3.62
CA TYR A 122 11.99 -11.32 -2.89
C TYR A 122 13.13 -11.69 -1.95
N VAL A 123 14.23 -10.95 -2.04
CA VAL A 123 15.42 -11.13 -1.20
C VAL A 123 15.39 -10.13 -0.04
N ASP A 124 14.97 -8.91 -0.34
CA ASP A 124 14.79 -7.82 0.61
C ASP A 124 13.52 -7.01 0.26
N ASP A 125 13.35 -5.86 0.89
CA ASP A 125 12.21 -4.95 0.72
C ASP A 125 12.11 -4.34 -0.69
N LYS A 126 13.23 -4.21 -1.41
CA LYS A 126 13.31 -3.52 -2.71
C LYS A 126 13.62 -4.47 -3.87
N ASN A 127 14.36 -5.54 -3.61
CA ASN A 127 15.00 -6.37 -4.62
C ASN A 127 14.40 -7.78 -4.67
N TYR A 128 14.38 -8.33 -5.87
CA TYR A 128 14.02 -9.71 -6.14
C TYR A 128 15.09 -10.39 -6.99
N GLU A 129 15.17 -11.71 -6.86
CA GLU A 129 15.98 -12.58 -7.69
C GLU A 129 15.08 -13.51 -8.49
N ALA A 130 15.44 -13.74 -9.75
CA ALA A 130 14.76 -14.68 -10.63
C ALA A 130 15.64 -15.90 -10.86
N THR A 131 15.06 -17.10 -10.78
CA THR A 131 15.79 -18.34 -11.08
C THR A 131 16.02 -18.50 -12.59
N ASP A 132 16.85 -19.46 -12.97
CA ASP A 132 16.97 -19.85 -14.38
C ASP A 132 15.64 -20.32 -14.97
N TRP A 133 15.46 -20.08 -16.26
CA TRP A 133 14.33 -20.59 -17.03
C TRP A 133 14.39 -22.12 -17.14
N LYS A 134 13.26 -22.76 -16.88
CA LYS A 134 13.10 -24.22 -16.93
C LYS A 134 11.87 -24.59 -17.75
N SER A 135 11.95 -25.72 -18.44
CA SER A 135 10.80 -26.29 -19.16
C SER A 135 9.66 -26.63 -18.19
N ILE A 136 8.43 -26.27 -18.55
CA ILE A 136 7.24 -26.48 -17.71
C ILE A 136 6.82 -27.96 -17.59
N GLU A 137 7.21 -28.82 -18.53
CA GLU A 137 6.76 -30.23 -18.59
C GLU A 137 7.41 -31.12 -17.53
N LYS A 138 8.60 -30.74 -17.05
CA LYS A 138 9.46 -31.58 -16.20
C LYS A 138 9.70 -30.98 -14.81
N ASN A 139 9.16 -29.79 -14.54
CA ASN A 139 9.51 -29.02 -13.36
C ASN A 139 8.28 -28.54 -12.59
N GLN A 140 8.45 -28.48 -11.28
CA GLN A 140 7.55 -27.77 -10.37
C GLN A 140 8.24 -26.50 -9.88
N PHE A 141 7.44 -25.47 -9.65
CA PHE A 141 7.85 -24.13 -9.26
C PHE A 141 7.26 -23.82 -7.88
N ASN A 142 7.96 -24.25 -6.84
CA ASN A 142 7.55 -24.09 -5.43
C ASN A 142 7.98 -22.71 -4.92
N CYS A 143 7.33 -21.66 -5.40
CA CYS A 143 7.57 -20.26 -5.06
C CYS A 143 6.29 -19.45 -5.23
N ASP A 144 6.19 -18.29 -4.55
CA ASP A 144 4.96 -17.50 -4.55
C ASP A 144 4.67 -16.85 -5.92
N PHE A 145 5.72 -16.50 -6.67
CA PHE A 145 5.61 -15.89 -7.99
C PHE A 145 6.27 -16.77 -9.04
N VAL A 146 5.50 -17.22 -10.02
CA VAL A 146 5.96 -18.03 -11.14
C VAL A 146 5.80 -17.23 -12.43
N GLU A 147 6.92 -16.80 -13.00
CA GLU A 147 6.93 -16.14 -14.29
C GLU A 147 6.98 -17.18 -15.40
N THR A 148 6.11 -17.01 -16.40
CA THR A 148 6.06 -17.83 -17.61
C THR A 148 6.46 -16.99 -18.81
N ASN A 149 7.17 -17.62 -19.74
CA ASN A 149 7.52 -17.07 -21.04
C ASN A 149 7.14 -18.10 -22.10
N CYS A 150 6.12 -17.79 -22.88
CA CYS A 150 5.55 -18.67 -23.88
C CYS A 150 5.70 -18.06 -25.27
N LYS A 151 6.31 -18.80 -26.18
CA LYS A 151 6.60 -18.34 -27.54
C LYS A 151 5.85 -19.20 -28.56
N SER A 152 5.22 -18.54 -29.51
CA SER A 152 4.78 -19.11 -30.78
C SER A 152 5.61 -18.50 -31.91
N ASN A 153 5.35 -18.89 -33.16
CA ASN A 153 6.06 -18.36 -34.32
C ASN A 153 5.93 -16.83 -34.49
N THR A 154 4.85 -16.24 -33.96
CA THR A 154 4.52 -14.82 -34.18
C THR A 154 4.36 -14.01 -32.90
N THR A 155 4.21 -14.67 -31.75
CA THR A 155 3.76 -14.02 -30.52
C THR A 155 4.53 -14.54 -29.33
N THR A 156 4.96 -13.63 -28.45
CA THR A 156 5.46 -13.97 -27.13
C THR A 156 4.45 -13.53 -26.09
N ASN A 157 4.09 -14.42 -25.17
CA ASN A 157 3.25 -14.15 -24.03
C ASN A 157 4.08 -14.35 -22.76
N ARG A 158 4.23 -13.29 -21.96
CA ARG A 158 4.80 -13.35 -20.62
C ARG A 158 3.73 -13.08 -19.59
N PHE A 159 3.70 -13.89 -18.55
CA PHE A 159 2.68 -13.81 -17.51
C PHE A 159 3.23 -14.26 -16.17
N ILE A 160 2.76 -13.66 -15.08
CA ILE A 160 3.16 -14.03 -13.73
C ILE A 160 1.97 -14.61 -12.99
N HIS A 161 2.10 -15.89 -12.65
CA HIS A 161 1.18 -16.59 -11.77
C HIS A 161 1.59 -16.34 -10.32
N THR A 162 0.59 -16.33 -9.45
CA THR A 162 0.77 -16.15 -8.01
C THR A 162 0.16 -17.31 -7.25
N GLN A 163 0.85 -17.82 -6.25
CA GLN A 163 0.36 -18.81 -5.29
C GLN A 163 0.95 -18.51 -3.91
N ILE A 164 0.48 -19.22 -2.88
CA ILE A 164 1.16 -19.27 -1.58
C ILE A 164 1.85 -20.63 -1.55
N SER A 165 3.17 -20.62 -1.75
CA SER A 165 3.95 -21.86 -1.79
C SER A 165 4.40 -22.22 -0.38
N GLU A 166 4.03 -23.42 0.10
CA GLU A 166 4.42 -23.88 1.44
C GLU A 166 5.93 -23.76 1.67
N GLN A 167 6.33 -23.03 2.72
CA GLN A 167 7.72 -22.90 3.12
C GLN A 167 8.03 -23.90 4.22
N THR A 168 8.80 -24.93 3.86
CA THR A 168 9.30 -25.96 4.78
C THR A 168 10.32 -25.35 5.76
N SER A 169 9.82 -24.70 6.80
CA SER A 169 10.67 -24.31 7.93
C SER A 169 11.09 -25.57 8.68
N SER A 170 12.40 -25.71 8.91
CA SER A 170 12.97 -26.83 9.68
C SER A 170 12.61 -26.75 11.17
N THR A 171 12.25 -25.56 11.65
CA THR A 171 11.86 -25.32 13.05
C THR A 171 10.35 -25.48 13.19
N LYS A 172 9.91 -26.54 13.87
CA LYS A 172 8.53 -26.64 14.36
C LYS A 172 8.30 -25.54 15.38
N THR A 173 7.29 -24.72 15.12
CA THR A 173 6.90 -23.65 16.03
C THR A 173 5.96 -24.22 17.08
N ASN A 174 6.20 -23.89 18.35
CA ASN A 174 5.37 -24.33 19.48
C ASN A 174 4.19 -23.38 19.70
N LEU A 175 3.60 -22.86 18.62
CA LEU A 175 2.47 -21.94 18.71
C LEU A 175 1.19 -22.74 18.85
N THR A 176 0.30 -22.28 19.73
CA THR A 176 -1.04 -22.84 19.90
C THR A 176 -2.08 -21.78 19.61
N PHE A 177 -3.16 -22.13 18.92
CA PHE A 177 -4.19 -21.16 18.54
C PHE A 177 -4.78 -20.39 19.74
N LEU A 178 -4.89 -21.03 20.91
CA LEU A 178 -5.44 -20.43 22.13
C LEU A 178 -4.54 -19.33 22.72
N GLU A 179 -3.23 -19.52 22.69
CA GLU A 179 -2.26 -18.55 23.22
C GLU A 179 -1.73 -17.60 22.13
N ASN A 180 -1.82 -18.04 20.87
CA ASN A 180 -1.24 -17.42 19.70
C ASN A 180 -2.26 -17.41 18.55
N PRO A 181 -3.34 -16.62 18.66
CA PRO A 181 -4.36 -16.56 17.62
C PRO A 181 -3.79 -15.96 16.33
N ASP A 182 -4.43 -16.29 15.20
CA ASP A 182 -4.15 -15.65 13.92
C ASP A 182 -4.50 -14.16 13.98
N VAL A 183 -3.66 -13.33 13.38
CA VAL A 183 -3.81 -11.87 13.39
C VAL A 183 -3.94 -11.36 11.96
N HIS A 184 -5.02 -10.63 11.71
CA HIS A 184 -5.28 -9.98 10.43
C HIS A 184 -5.30 -8.47 10.60
N LEU A 185 -4.40 -7.78 9.89
CA LEU A 185 -4.42 -6.31 9.76
C LEU A 185 -4.91 -5.96 8.36
N ILE A 186 -6.10 -5.36 8.28
CA ILE A 186 -6.69 -4.88 7.02
C ILE A 186 -6.69 -3.36 7.07
N VAL A 187 -5.98 -2.75 6.11
CA VAL A 187 -5.91 -1.30 5.96
C VAL A 187 -6.68 -0.92 4.69
N ILE A 188 -7.53 0.09 4.80
CA ILE A 188 -8.25 0.66 3.67
C ILE A 188 -7.67 2.05 3.43
N ASP A 189 -6.96 2.21 2.32
CA ASP A 189 -6.29 3.47 2.02
C ASP A 189 -7.28 4.57 1.63
N SER A 190 -6.98 5.80 2.06
CA SER A 190 -7.72 7.01 1.70
C SER A 190 -9.22 7.01 2.07
N VAL A 191 -9.62 6.31 3.14
CA VAL A 191 -11.01 6.25 3.62
C VAL A 191 -11.17 6.85 5.02
N ALA A 192 -12.12 7.78 5.14
CA ALA A 192 -12.57 8.34 6.42
C ALA A 192 -13.68 7.48 7.07
N SER A 193 -13.88 7.60 8.38
CA SER A 193 -14.92 6.88 9.12
C SER A 193 -16.34 7.11 8.55
N SER A 194 -16.70 8.35 8.18
CA SER A 194 -18.01 8.60 7.57
C SER A 194 -18.14 7.97 6.16
N GLN A 195 -17.04 7.89 5.40
CA GLN A 195 -17.03 7.26 4.08
C GLN A 195 -17.20 5.74 4.18
N ILE A 196 -16.53 5.07 5.11
CA ILE A 196 -16.67 3.61 5.26
C ILE A 196 -18.09 3.22 5.67
N ILE A 197 -18.74 4.01 6.53
CA ILE A 197 -20.14 3.79 6.93
C ILE A 197 -21.07 3.88 5.72
N ARG A 198 -20.87 4.87 4.84
CA ARG A 198 -21.69 5.03 3.62
C ARG A 198 -21.42 3.95 2.57
N ALA A 199 -20.14 3.67 2.31
CA ALA A 199 -19.72 2.84 1.17
C ALA A 199 -19.76 1.33 1.48
N LEU A 200 -19.48 0.94 2.73
CA LEU A 200 -19.40 -0.46 3.17
C LEU A 200 -20.34 -0.77 4.35
N PRO A 201 -21.62 -0.36 4.33
CA PRO A 201 -22.53 -0.51 5.47
C PRO A 201 -22.77 -1.97 5.86
N ARG A 202 -22.78 -2.88 4.88
CA ARG A 202 -22.90 -4.33 5.12
C ARG A 202 -21.67 -4.90 5.84
N THR A 203 -20.48 -4.44 5.46
CA THR A 203 -19.23 -4.85 6.10
C THR A 203 -19.19 -4.37 7.55
N ILE A 204 -19.50 -3.09 7.79
CA ILE A 204 -19.56 -2.54 9.15
C ILE A 204 -20.58 -3.29 10.00
N ASN A 205 -21.78 -3.54 9.48
CA ASN A 205 -22.81 -4.28 10.20
C ASN A 205 -22.35 -5.71 10.56
N PHE A 206 -21.69 -6.40 9.63
CA PHE A 206 -21.15 -7.74 9.85
C PHE A 206 -20.03 -7.73 10.90
N LEU A 207 -19.11 -6.77 10.84
CA LEU A 207 -18.04 -6.65 11.84
C LEU A 207 -18.62 -6.44 13.24
N LEU A 208 -19.51 -5.45 13.40
CA LEU A 208 -20.02 -5.07 14.72
C LEU A 208 -20.99 -6.10 15.32
N HIS A 209 -21.87 -6.70 14.52
CA HIS A 209 -22.94 -7.58 15.03
C HIS A 209 -22.73 -9.07 14.72
N GLY A 210 -21.85 -9.40 13.77
CA GLY A 210 -21.54 -10.78 13.38
C GLY A 210 -20.20 -11.27 13.92
N MET A 211 -19.27 -10.37 14.21
CA MET A 211 -17.94 -10.68 14.77
C MET A 211 -17.69 -10.00 16.13
N ASP A 212 -18.70 -9.34 16.69
CA ASP A 212 -18.60 -8.56 17.93
C ASP A 212 -17.41 -7.58 17.95
N ALA A 213 -17.11 -6.98 16.80
CA ALA A 213 -16.00 -6.06 16.66
C ALA A 213 -16.21 -4.79 17.50
N ILE A 214 -15.12 -4.29 18.08
CA ILE A 214 -15.12 -3.05 18.86
C ILE A 214 -14.73 -1.88 17.96
N GLU A 215 -15.60 -0.87 17.88
CA GLU A 215 -15.33 0.36 17.13
C GLU A 215 -14.61 1.40 18.00
N PHE A 216 -13.42 1.80 17.60
CA PHE A 216 -12.69 2.91 18.23
C PHE A 216 -13.01 4.25 17.56
N ARG A 217 -14.10 4.89 17.98
CA ARG A 217 -14.59 6.15 17.38
C ARG A 217 -13.66 7.35 17.55
N LYS A 218 -12.75 7.30 18.51
CA LYS A 218 -11.77 8.36 18.82
C LYS A 218 -10.35 7.98 18.38
N PHE A 219 -10.22 7.03 17.45
CA PHE A 219 -8.94 6.64 16.91
C PHE A 219 -8.51 7.59 15.79
N ASN A 220 -7.53 8.45 16.11
CA ASN A 220 -7.04 9.45 15.18
C ASN A 220 -5.80 8.96 14.45
N LYS A 221 -5.69 9.36 13.18
CA LYS A 221 -4.46 9.23 12.41
C LYS A 221 -3.40 10.17 12.99
N VAL A 222 -2.14 9.74 12.99
CA VAL A 222 -1.01 10.50 13.55
C VAL A 222 -0.34 11.38 12.50
N GLY A 223 -0.46 11.02 11.23
CA GLY A 223 0.09 11.81 10.14
C GLY A 223 -0.88 12.08 8.99
N SER A 224 -0.46 12.93 8.07
CA SER A 224 -1.31 13.48 7.01
C SER A 224 -1.61 12.44 5.93
N ASN A 225 -0.59 11.68 5.51
CA ASN A 225 -0.66 10.69 4.42
C ASN A 225 -0.54 9.24 4.94
N SER A 226 -0.66 8.26 4.05
CA SER A 226 -0.68 6.83 4.40
C SER A 226 0.63 6.37 5.08
N ARG A 227 1.78 6.81 4.56
CA ARG A 227 3.11 6.39 5.05
C ARG A 227 3.39 6.76 6.51
N PRO A 228 3.29 8.02 6.97
CA PRO A 228 3.46 8.36 8.38
C PRO A 228 2.58 7.55 9.34
N ASN A 229 1.33 7.27 8.94
CA ASN A 229 0.39 6.47 9.72
C ASN A 229 0.80 5.00 9.81
N ALA A 230 1.30 4.43 8.71
CA ALA A 230 1.84 3.08 8.73
C ALA A 230 3.09 2.97 9.61
N PHE A 231 3.96 3.98 9.64
CA PHE A 231 5.15 3.98 10.49
C PHE A 231 4.81 3.94 11.98
N VAL A 232 3.88 4.77 12.44
CA VAL A 232 3.46 4.70 13.84
C VAL A 232 2.74 3.37 14.15
N THR A 233 1.97 2.85 13.19
CA THR A 233 1.22 1.60 13.37
C THR A 233 2.13 0.38 13.44
N LEU A 234 3.15 0.30 12.57
CA LEU A 234 3.96 -0.90 12.38
C LEU A 234 5.32 -0.84 13.10
N LEU A 235 5.85 0.36 13.37
CA LEU A 235 7.13 0.56 14.07
C LEU A 235 6.98 1.31 15.41
N GLY A 236 5.81 1.89 15.70
CA GLY A 236 5.64 2.72 16.90
C GLY A 236 6.47 4.02 16.87
N LYS A 237 6.79 4.53 15.67
CA LYS A 237 7.63 5.73 15.47
C LYS A 237 6.94 6.74 14.57
N THR A 238 6.98 8.00 14.98
CA THR A 238 6.50 9.13 14.18
C THR A 238 7.57 9.62 13.21
N THR A 239 7.15 9.92 11.98
CA THR A 239 8.04 10.44 10.91
C THR A 239 7.81 11.91 10.59
N GLU A 240 6.78 12.50 11.19
CA GLU A 240 6.44 13.91 11.09
C GLU A 240 5.96 14.44 12.45
N ASP A 241 6.04 15.75 12.62
CA ASP A 241 5.59 16.43 13.84
C ASP A 241 4.08 16.27 14.01
N VAL A 242 3.63 15.93 15.21
CA VAL A 242 2.21 15.89 15.55
C VAL A 242 1.79 17.28 16.01
N VAL A 243 1.15 18.03 15.10
CA VAL A 243 0.66 19.39 15.35
C VAL A 243 -0.60 19.32 16.20
N ARG A 244 -0.56 19.94 17.40
CA ARG A 244 -1.67 19.97 18.37
C ARG A 244 -2.07 21.38 18.78
N THR A 245 -1.65 22.37 18.00
CA THR A 245 -1.85 23.79 18.31
C THR A 245 -3.33 24.17 18.32
N GLN A 246 -4.19 23.49 17.55
CA GLN A 246 -5.65 23.65 17.56
C GLN A 246 -6.27 23.30 18.92
N MET A 247 -5.60 22.43 19.69
CA MET A 247 -6.01 22.06 21.05
C MET A 247 -5.30 22.90 22.12
N ASN A 248 -4.61 23.99 21.73
CA ASN A 248 -3.73 24.77 22.61
C ASN A 248 -2.63 23.92 23.29
N LEU A 249 -2.18 22.84 22.65
CA LEU A 249 -1.14 21.95 23.14
C LEU A 249 0.16 22.08 22.32
N PRO A 250 1.33 21.83 22.94
CA PRO A 250 2.60 21.89 22.23
C PRO A 250 2.70 20.78 21.17
N THR A 251 3.33 21.09 20.03
CA THR A 251 3.66 20.12 18.98
C THR A 251 4.58 19.03 19.53
N ILE A 252 4.27 17.77 19.22
CA ILE A 252 5.18 16.64 19.49
C ILE A 252 6.13 16.52 18.31
N LYS A 253 7.43 16.43 18.58
CA LYS A 253 8.44 16.26 17.53
C LYS A 253 8.47 14.84 17.00
N ALA A 254 8.72 14.69 15.70
CA ALA A 254 8.93 13.40 15.07
C ALA A 254 10.05 12.61 15.76
N ASP A 255 9.84 11.30 15.94
CA ASP A 255 10.85 10.38 16.47
C ASP A 255 12.01 10.19 15.48
N PHE A 256 11.70 10.15 14.18
CA PHE A 256 12.68 9.97 13.12
C PHE A 256 12.98 11.25 12.37
N SER A 257 14.28 11.56 12.27
CA SER A 257 14.78 12.46 11.23
C SER A 257 14.74 11.77 9.85
N TYR A 258 14.73 12.56 8.78
CA TYR A 258 14.80 12.04 7.40
C TYR A 258 16.02 11.11 7.19
N LYS A 259 17.16 11.41 7.81
CA LYS A 259 18.37 10.58 7.71
C LYS A 259 18.14 9.19 8.30
N GLN A 260 17.54 9.10 9.49
CA GLN A 260 17.22 7.84 10.15
C GLN A 260 16.15 7.07 9.37
N LEU A 261 15.12 7.77 8.91
CA LEU A 261 14.02 7.19 8.16
C LEU A 261 14.45 6.61 6.81
N CYS A 262 15.32 7.31 6.09
CA CYS A 262 15.48 7.07 4.65
C CYS A 262 16.88 6.62 4.22
N ARG A 263 17.91 6.97 4.99
CA ARG A 263 19.33 6.70 4.65
C ARG A 263 19.98 5.71 5.60
N GLN A 264 19.18 5.04 6.40
CA GLN A 264 19.56 3.93 7.26
C GLN A 264 18.55 2.81 7.05
N TYR A 265 19.02 1.58 7.22
CA TYR A 265 18.13 0.44 7.23
C TYR A 265 17.37 0.39 8.55
N LEU A 266 16.11 -0.02 8.50
CA LEU A 266 15.22 0.01 9.66
C LEU A 266 15.22 -1.31 10.46
N ASP A 267 16.10 -2.25 10.12
CA ASP A 267 16.21 -3.58 10.75
C ASP A 267 16.49 -3.55 12.27
N ASP A 268 17.09 -2.46 12.78
CA ASP A 268 17.39 -2.28 14.20
C ASP A 268 16.16 -1.85 15.01
N TYR A 269 15.02 -1.57 14.37
CA TYR A 269 13.78 -1.18 15.03
C TYR A 269 12.78 -2.34 15.05
N PRO A 270 11.99 -2.48 16.13
CA PRO A 270 10.86 -3.41 16.13
C PRO A 270 9.89 -3.08 15.00
N TYR A 271 9.59 -4.08 14.19
CA TYR A 271 8.63 -3.98 13.09
C TYR A 271 7.67 -5.16 13.20
N ILE A 272 6.38 -4.86 13.41
CA ILE A 272 5.37 -5.83 13.83
C ILE A 272 5.42 -7.13 13.01
N PRO A 273 5.40 -7.12 11.67
CA PRO A 273 5.47 -8.35 10.88
C PRO A 273 6.69 -9.23 11.17
N LEU A 274 7.86 -8.63 11.35
CA LEU A 274 9.08 -9.37 11.66
C LEU A 274 9.08 -9.92 13.08
N GLU A 275 8.47 -9.22 14.04
CA GLU A 275 8.32 -9.74 15.40
C GLU A 275 7.41 -10.97 15.43
N TYR A 276 6.30 -10.96 14.67
CA TYR A 276 5.47 -12.15 14.48
C TYR A 276 6.23 -13.29 13.80
N MET A 277 7.01 -12.99 12.76
CA MET A 277 7.81 -13.98 12.06
C MET A 277 8.88 -14.60 12.98
N LYS A 278 9.57 -13.80 13.80
CA LYS A 278 10.52 -14.26 14.82
C LYS A 278 9.85 -15.11 15.90
N ALA A 279 8.62 -14.78 16.28
CA ALA A 279 7.81 -15.58 17.20
C ALA A 279 7.32 -16.91 16.59
N GLY A 280 7.52 -17.14 15.29
CA GLY A 280 7.19 -18.39 14.61
C GLY A 280 5.87 -18.36 13.84
N TYR A 281 5.23 -17.21 13.71
CA TYR A 281 4.04 -17.07 12.87
C TYR A 281 4.42 -17.15 11.38
N LYS A 282 3.50 -17.67 10.58
CA LYS A 282 3.57 -17.55 9.12
C LYS A 282 2.98 -16.20 8.73
N THR A 283 3.78 -15.36 8.10
CA THR A 283 3.41 -13.98 7.81
C THR A 283 3.14 -13.78 6.32
N PHE A 284 2.07 -13.05 6.01
CA PHE A 284 1.70 -12.63 4.67
C PHE A 284 1.52 -11.12 4.66
N GLY A 285 2.15 -10.44 3.69
CA GLY A 285 2.01 -9.00 3.48
C GLY A 285 1.51 -8.71 2.07
N GLY A 286 0.49 -7.86 1.95
CA GLY A 286 -0.03 -7.40 0.65
C GLY A 286 -0.09 -5.89 0.61
N GLU A 287 0.58 -5.28 -0.37
CA GLU A 287 0.59 -3.83 -0.58
C GLU A 287 0.02 -3.48 -1.96
N ASP A 288 -0.63 -2.32 -2.06
CA ASP A 288 -1.30 -1.83 -3.27
C ASP A 288 -0.39 -0.98 -4.15
N TYR A 289 0.78 -0.57 -3.64
CA TYR A 289 1.74 0.27 -4.36
C TYR A 289 3.00 -0.47 -4.83
N VAL A 290 3.73 0.15 -5.76
CA VAL A 290 4.93 -0.44 -6.40
C VAL A 290 6.18 -0.45 -5.48
N ALA A 291 6.13 0.37 -4.44
CA ALA A 291 7.16 0.49 -3.43
C ALA A 291 6.49 0.21 -2.09
N SER A 292 7.24 -0.38 -1.17
CA SER A 292 6.72 -0.62 0.17
C SER A 292 6.60 0.66 0.95
N VAL A 293 5.81 0.59 2.02
CA VAL A 293 5.68 1.74 2.90
C VAL A 293 7.02 2.15 3.53
N LEU A 294 7.95 1.21 3.70
CA LEU A 294 9.26 1.45 4.30
C LEU A 294 10.28 2.03 3.30
N ASN A 295 10.28 1.57 2.05
CA ASN A 295 11.26 1.99 1.03
C ASN A 295 10.80 3.16 0.14
N TYR A 296 9.52 3.55 0.14
CA TYR A 296 9.05 4.71 -0.63
C TYR A 296 9.65 6.05 -0.13
N PRO A 297 9.91 7.05 -1.00
CA PRO A 297 10.01 6.95 -2.45
C PRO A 297 11.39 6.43 -2.93
N ASP A 298 12.43 6.67 -2.14
CA ASP A 298 13.81 6.17 -2.38
C ASP A 298 14.55 6.06 -1.04
N CYS A 299 13.95 5.31 -0.14
CA CYS A 299 14.50 4.99 1.17
C CYS A 299 15.03 3.56 1.16
N TYR A 300 15.98 3.26 2.03
CA TYR A 300 16.58 1.92 2.08
C TYR A 300 15.60 0.84 2.56
N GLY A 301 14.64 1.20 3.41
CA GLY A 301 13.67 0.24 3.95
C GLY A 301 14.33 -0.80 4.84
N MET A 302 14.04 -2.09 4.62
CA MET A 302 14.59 -3.22 5.37
C MET A 302 15.60 -4.01 4.53
N LYS A 303 16.69 -4.48 5.16
CA LYS A 303 17.62 -5.45 4.53
C LYS A 303 17.03 -6.83 4.45
N GLN A 304 16.25 -7.23 5.45
CA GLN A 304 15.63 -8.54 5.47
C GLN A 304 14.25 -8.50 4.81
N LYS A 305 13.86 -9.64 4.25
CA LYS A 305 12.51 -9.88 3.75
C LYS A 305 11.48 -9.66 4.88
N GLN A 306 10.48 -8.80 4.66
CA GLN A 306 9.52 -8.36 5.67
C GLN A 306 8.48 -9.43 6.07
N PHE A 307 8.15 -10.34 5.16
CA PHE A 307 7.13 -11.36 5.34
C PHE A 307 7.58 -12.70 4.74
N ASN A 308 7.03 -13.82 5.22
CA ASN A 308 7.25 -15.11 4.56
C ASN A 308 6.68 -15.08 3.15
N HIS A 309 5.44 -14.60 3.01
CA HIS A 309 4.73 -14.48 1.74
C HIS A 309 4.41 -13.01 1.45
N ILE A 310 4.56 -12.61 0.21
CA ILE A 310 4.34 -11.22 -0.21
C ILE A 310 3.40 -11.22 -1.40
N TYR A 311 2.49 -10.27 -1.43
CA TYR A 311 1.77 -9.84 -2.62
C TYR A 311 2.15 -8.39 -2.92
N SER A 312 2.73 -8.14 -4.09
CA SER A 312 3.10 -6.80 -4.53
C SER A 312 2.66 -6.57 -5.97
N SER A 313 2.09 -5.40 -6.22
CA SER A 313 1.66 -4.98 -7.55
C SER A 313 2.83 -4.76 -8.51
N THR A 314 4.05 -4.54 -7.99
CA THR A 314 5.28 -4.30 -8.78
C THR A 314 5.57 -5.43 -9.75
N ILE A 315 5.57 -6.67 -9.27
CA ILE A 315 5.83 -7.84 -10.10
C ILE A 315 4.79 -7.93 -11.24
N ARG A 316 3.51 -7.64 -10.94
CA ARG A 316 2.44 -7.66 -11.94
C ARG A 316 2.55 -6.50 -12.95
N LEU A 317 2.96 -5.31 -12.52
CA LEU A 317 3.07 -4.13 -13.38
C LEU A 317 4.25 -4.23 -14.35
N PHE A 318 5.42 -4.72 -13.92
CA PHE A 318 6.54 -4.95 -14.82
C PHE A 318 6.25 -6.08 -15.84
N SER A 319 5.45 -7.08 -15.47
CA SER A 319 5.00 -8.08 -16.45
C SER A 319 4.03 -7.50 -17.51
N SER A 320 3.26 -6.48 -17.15
CA SER A 320 2.29 -5.83 -18.05
C SER A 320 2.97 -4.86 -19.02
N LEU A 321 4.07 -4.21 -18.62
CA LEU A 321 4.92 -3.39 -19.49
C LEU A 321 5.67 -4.23 -20.55
N VAL A 322 5.99 -5.48 -20.22
CA VAL A 322 6.56 -6.43 -21.18
C VAL A 322 5.53 -6.89 -22.22
N ILE A 323 4.23 -6.93 -21.87
CA ILE A 323 3.14 -7.23 -22.82
C ILE A 323 2.96 -6.11 -23.86
N THR A 324 3.39 -4.87 -23.56
CA THR A 324 3.31 -3.73 -24.47
C THR A 324 4.61 -3.43 -25.23
N GLY A 325 5.65 -4.27 -25.11
CA GLY A 325 6.90 -4.09 -25.87
C GLY A 325 7.75 -2.89 -25.44
N LEU A 326 7.59 -2.42 -24.20
CA LEU A 326 8.50 -1.45 -23.59
C LEU A 326 9.45 -2.18 -22.65
N ASP A 327 10.54 -2.71 -23.22
CA ASP A 327 11.74 -3.01 -22.45
C ASP A 327 12.27 -1.68 -21.88
N LEU A 328 12.13 -1.49 -20.57
CA LEU A 328 12.87 -0.46 -19.84
C LEU A 328 14.04 -1.15 -19.16
N GLU A 329 15.15 -1.26 -19.89
CA GLU A 329 16.48 -1.32 -19.29
C GLU A 329 16.78 0.05 -18.65
N ALA A 330 16.84 0.10 -17.32
CA ALA A 330 17.73 0.98 -16.52
C ALA A 330 17.58 0.68 -15.03
#